data_AF-A0A9P5VQ42-F1
#
_entry.id   AF-A0A9P5VQ42-F1
#
_cell.length_a   1.000
_cell.length_b   1.000
_cell.length_c   1.000
_cell.angle_alpha   90.00
_cell.angle_beta   90.00
_cell.angle_gamma   90.00
#
_symmetry.space_group_name_H-M   'P 1'
#
loop_
_entity.id
_entity.type
_entity.pdbx_description
1 polymer ?
#
loop_
_entity_poly.entity_id
_entity_poly.type
_entity_poly.pdbx_seq_one_letter_code
_entity_poly.pdbx_strand_id
1 'polypeptide(L)'
;MDPNPPLSDAERLLIEAYTTILSEPFEDKYEDRWEDAPFDLAIDVFKSRAQEIGFSDPFELLARFKIESYESIRSQLKKGPPLCFRPGWQSPLVGQRIDPYEVTSHCGHLLGPRFEGKQRVVVLEFWASWCDPCVEAGPDLSELADHYQHRGDDVAVIGINNESIFGVTKPADMDLLSSFLEANREGFRFTVLVDNDEGYAKDTVYKATAYRGIPCIVLVIDGLVTYVGAPQEQFRLTLDEAIETISLQSAKEP
;
A
#
# COMPACT_ATOMS: atom_id res chain seq x y z
N MET A 1 -29.01 4.94 -2.98
CA MET A 1 -28.80 3.60 -2.43
C MET A 1 -27.32 3.45 -2.23
N ASP A 2 -26.90 3.05 -1.03
CA ASP A 2 -25.51 2.71 -0.76
C ASP A 2 -25.06 1.64 -1.77
N PRO A 3 -24.01 1.86 -2.59
CA PRO A 3 -23.55 0.87 -3.54
C PRO A 3 -23.03 -0.40 -2.86
N ASN A 4 -22.78 -0.38 -1.54
CA ASN A 4 -22.30 -1.54 -0.80
C ASN A 4 -22.94 -1.63 0.61
N PRO A 5 -24.21 -2.07 0.72
CA PRO A 5 -24.89 -2.18 2.00
C PRO A 5 -24.16 -3.16 2.94
N PRO A 6 -24.26 -2.96 4.27
CA PRO A 6 -23.66 -3.87 5.25
C PRO A 6 -24.11 -5.31 5.05
N LEU A 7 -23.17 -6.25 5.22
CA LEU A 7 -23.45 -7.69 5.11
C LEU A 7 -24.37 -8.16 6.25
N SER A 8 -25.41 -8.91 5.89
CA SER A 8 -26.23 -9.73 6.79
C SER A 8 -25.41 -10.86 7.42
N ASP A 9 -25.93 -11.48 8.48
CA ASP A 9 -25.24 -12.57 9.17
C ASP A 9 -24.95 -13.76 8.25
N ALA A 10 -25.90 -14.13 7.38
CA ALA A 10 -25.71 -15.19 6.40
C ALA A 10 -24.62 -14.84 5.38
N GLU A 11 -24.60 -13.59 4.88
CA GLU A 11 -23.55 -13.12 3.97
C GLU A 11 -22.17 -13.14 4.64
N ARG A 12 -22.06 -12.74 5.92
CA ARG A 12 -20.79 -12.82 6.68
C ARG A 12 -20.30 -14.26 6.80
N LEU A 13 -21.19 -15.20 7.13
CA LEU A 13 -20.86 -16.62 7.21
C LEU A 13 -20.41 -17.19 5.85
N LEU A 14 -20.99 -16.72 4.74
CA LEU A 14 -20.57 -17.14 3.40
C LEU A 14 -19.18 -16.61 3.06
N ILE A 15 -18.88 -15.35 3.39
CA ILE A 15 -17.55 -14.76 3.19
C ILE A 15 -16.50 -15.44 4.07
N GLU A 16 -16.83 -15.78 5.31
CA GLU A 16 -15.96 -16.56 6.20
C GLU A 16 -15.71 -17.96 5.63
N ALA A 17 -16.75 -18.65 5.16
CA ALA A 17 -16.62 -19.96 4.52
C ALA A 17 -15.75 -19.90 3.25
N TYR A 18 -15.93 -18.87 2.42
CA TYR A 18 -15.10 -18.65 1.23
C TYR A 18 -13.63 -18.50 1.64
N THR A 19 -13.36 -17.65 2.63
CA THR A 19 -12.02 -17.34 3.11
C THR A 19 -11.32 -18.58 3.65
N THR A 20 -11.97 -19.28 4.57
CA THR A 20 -11.39 -20.42 5.30
C THR A 20 -11.33 -21.72 4.49
N ILE A 21 -12.18 -21.89 3.47
CA ILE A 21 -12.24 -23.13 2.67
C ILE A 21 -11.51 -22.97 1.33
N LEU A 22 -11.72 -21.85 0.63
CA LEU A 22 -11.23 -21.66 -0.74
C LEU A 22 -10.02 -20.74 -0.84
N SER A 23 -9.81 -19.81 0.10
CA SER A 23 -8.73 -18.83 0.01
C SER A 23 -7.51 -19.20 0.84
N GLU A 24 -7.60 -19.13 2.17
CA GLU A 24 -6.47 -19.33 3.10
C GLU A 24 -5.73 -20.67 2.90
N PRO A 25 -6.39 -21.82 2.69
CA PRO A 25 -5.69 -23.09 2.52
C PRO A 25 -4.84 -23.17 1.25
N PHE A 26 -4.97 -22.20 0.34
CA PHE A 26 -4.31 -22.15 -0.96
C PHE A 26 -3.46 -20.88 -1.15
N GLU A 27 -3.35 -20.02 -0.13
CA GLU A 27 -2.65 -18.74 -0.22
C GLU A 27 -1.17 -18.90 -0.64
N ASP A 28 -0.53 -19.97 -0.17
CA ASP A 28 0.85 -20.31 -0.51
C ASP A 28 0.98 -21.39 -1.60
N LYS A 29 -0.12 -21.85 -2.21
CA LYS A 29 -0.12 -22.97 -3.16
C LYS A 29 -0.22 -22.52 -4.62
N TYR A 30 0.51 -21.49 -5.00
CA TYR A 30 0.51 -20.97 -6.37
C TYR A 30 1.59 -21.58 -7.26
N GLU A 31 1.44 -21.38 -8.57
CA GLU A 31 2.38 -21.80 -9.62
C GLU A 31 2.72 -23.29 -9.57
N ASP A 32 3.97 -23.63 -9.29
CA ASP A 32 4.47 -25.01 -9.24
C ASP A 32 4.00 -25.77 -8.00
N ARG A 33 3.53 -25.06 -6.97
CA ARG A 33 2.95 -25.63 -5.74
C ARG A 33 1.44 -25.88 -5.84
N TRP A 34 0.82 -25.51 -6.95
CA TRP A 34 -0.62 -25.70 -7.15
C TRP A 34 -0.96 -27.16 -7.48
N GLU A 35 -1.97 -27.69 -6.80
CA GLU A 35 -2.55 -29.00 -7.09
C GLU A 35 -4.06 -28.86 -7.29
N ASP A 36 -4.59 -29.37 -8.41
CA ASP A 36 -6.01 -29.24 -8.75
C ASP A 36 -6.91 -30.10 -7.84
N ALA A 37 -6.48 -31.31 -7.48
CA ALA A 37 -7.31 -32.25 -6.71
C ALA A 37 -7.69 -31.76 -5.30
N PRO A 38 -6.77 -31.18 -4.49
CA PRO A 38 -7.15 -30.56 -3.22
C PRO A 38 -8.12 -29.38 -3.38
N PHE A 39 -7.99 -28.59 -4.45
CA PHE A 39 -8.88 -27.46 -4.70
C PHE A 39 -10.28 -27.91 -5.13
N ASP A 40 -10.38 -28.97 -5.95
CA ASP A 40 -11.66 -29.56 -6.33
C ASP A 40 -12.43 -30.06 -5.10
N LEU A 41 -11.73 -30.70 -4.15
CA LEU A 41 -12.34 -31.10 -2.87
C LEU A 41 -12.82 -29.89 -2.06
N ALA A 42 -12.03 -28.82 -2.01
CA ALA A 42 -12.40 -27.60 -1.30
C ALA A 42 -13.64 -26.93 -1.92
N ILE A 43 -13.77 -26.94 -3.26
CA ILE A 43 -14.98 -26.48 -3.94
C ILE A 43 -16.21 -27.26 -3.47
N ASP A 44 -16.12 -28.58 -3.37
CA ASP A 44 -17.25 -29.41 -2.93
C ASP A 44 -17.62 -29.13 -1.47
N VAL A 45 -16.62 -28.98 -0.58
CA VAL A 45 -16.85 -28.57 0.82
C VAL A 45 -17.51 -27.20 0.90
N PHE A 46 -17.04 -26.22 0.11
CA PHE A 46 -17.61 -24.88 0.09
C PHE A 46 -19.05 -24.87 -0.44
N LYS A 47 -19.36 -25.64 -1.49
CA LYS A 47 -20.73 -25.78 -2.00
C LYS A 47 -21.68 -26.33 -0.93
N SER A 48 -21.27 -27.38 -0.21
CA SER A 48 -22.06 -27.92 0.90
C SER A 48 -22.27 -26.88 2.00
N ARG A 49 -21.21 -26.15 2.37
CA ARG A 49 -21.30 -25.10 3.38
C ARG A 49 -22.20 -23.94 2.96
N ALA A 50 -22.12 -23.50 1.71
CA ALA A 50 -22.98 -22.44 1.16
C ALA A 50 -24.47 -22.84 1.24
N GLN A 51 -24.79 -24.09 0.91
CA GLN A 51 -26.16 -24.62 1.01
C GLN A 51 -26.68 -24.64 2.46
N GLU A 52 -25.84 -25.03 3.42
CA GLU A 52 -26.20 -25.00 4.86
C GLU A 52 -26.52 -23.58 5.36
N ILE A 53 -25.79 -22.58 4.86
CA ILE A 53 -26.00 -21.17 5.20
C ILE A 53 -27.25 -20.60 4.50
N GLY A 54 -27.73 -21.27 3.45
CA GLY A 54 -28.95 -20.89 2.71
C GLY A 54 -28.69 -20.27 1.33
N PHE A 55 -27.46 -20.39 0.79
CA PHE A 55 -27.13 -19.92 -0.55
C PHE A 55 -27.18 -21.08 -1.56
N SER A 56 -28.12 -21.02 -2.51
CA SER A 56 -28.16 -21.95 -3.65
C SER A 56 -27.11 -21.62 -4.71
N ASP A 57 -26.84 -20.33 -4.90
CA ASP A 57 -25.74 -19.83 -5.73
C ASP A 57 -24.91 -18.82 -4.92
N PRO A 58 -23.71 -19.19 -4.45
CA PRO A 58 -22.87 -18.28 -3.68
C PRO A 58 -22.36 -17.09 -4.51
N PHE A 59 -22.39 -17.18 -5.84
CA PHE A 59 -21.90 -16.10 -6.70
C PHE A 59 -22.84 -14.89 -6.79
N GLU A 60 -24.10 -15.02 -6.36
CA GLU A 60 -25.00 -13.87 -6.19
C GLU A 60 -24.42 -12.85 -5.19
N LEU A 61 -23.78 -13.33 -4.12
CA LEU A 61 -23.05 -12.49 -3.18
C LEU A 61 -21.63 -12.20 -3.67
N LEU A 62 -20.88 -13.23 -4.05
CA LEU A 62 -19.44 -13.12 -4.33
C LEU A 62 -19.14 -12.22 -5.55
N ALA A 63 -20.07 -12.08 -6.50
CA ALA A 63 -19.91 -11.15 -7.62
C ALA A 63 -19.78 -9.68 -7.19
N ARG A 64 -20.34 -9.30 -6.02
CA ARG A 64 -20.11 -7.96 -5.42
C ARG A 64 -18.63 -7.69 -5.14
N PHE A 65 -17.84 -8.74 -4.97
CA PHE A 65 -16.40 -8.72 -4.75
C PHE A 65 -15.61 -9.14 -5.99
N LYS A 66 -16.24 -9.14 -7.18
CA LYS A 66 -15.64 -9.56 -8.47
C LYS A 66 -15.16 -11.01 -8.49
N ILE A 67 -15.78 -11.86 -7.69
CA ILE A 67 -15.57 -13.30 -7.69
C ILE A 67 -16.77 -13.93 -8.42
N GLU A 68 -16.54 -14.39 -9.64
CA GLU A 68 -17.63 -14.73 -10.58
C GLU A 68 -17.80 -16.23 -10.79
N SER A 69 -16.77 -17.03 -10.54
CA SER A 69 -16.81 -18.48 -10.73
C SER A 69 -15.70 -19.22 -9.97
N TYR A 70 -15.88 -20.51 -9.76
CA TYR A 70 -14.83 -21.39 -9.23
C TYR A 70 -13.59 -21.40 -10.12
N GLU A 71 -13.76 -21.31 -11.44
CA GLU A 71 -12.62 -21.25 -12.37
C GLU A 71 -11.86 -19.92 -12.25
N SER A 72 -12.55 -18.80 -12.02
CA SER A 72 -11.87 -17.53 -11.75
C SER A 72 -11.11 -17.56 -10.44
N ILE A 73 -11.66 -18.19 -9.39
CA ILE A 73 -10.96 -18.35 -8.11
C ILE A 73 -9.73 -19.23 -8.32
N ARG A 74 -9.89 -20.39 -8.97
CA ARG A 74 -8.79 -21.30 -9.33
C ARG A 74 -7.67 -20.57 -10.06
N SER A 75 -8.03 -19.87 -11.13
CA SER A 75 -7.08 -19.15 -11.98
C SER A 75 -6.32 -18.07 -11.22
N GLN A 76 -7.00 -17.31 -10.35
CA GLN A 76 -6.36 -16.29 -9.51
C GLN A 76 -5.43 -16.89 -8.47
N LEU A 77 -5.89 -17.87 -7.69
CA LEU A 77 -5.07 -18.51 -6.66
C LEU A 77 -3.88 -19.25 -7.26
N LYS A 78 -4.08 -19.97 -8.37
CA LYS A 78 -3.00 -20.66 -9.09
C LYS A 78 -1.95 -19.70 -9.63
N LYS A 79 -2.34 -18.50 -10.05
CA LYS A 79 -1.39 -17.44 -10.45
C LYS A 79 -0.64 -16.87 -9.25
N GLY A 80 -1.22 -16.96 -8.06
CA GLY A 80 -0.68 -16.40 -6.82
C GLY A 80 -0.79 -14.88 -6.76
N PRO A 81 -0.42 -14.30 -5.61
CA PRO A 81 -0.39 -12.86 -5.48
C PRO A 81 0.65 -12.25 -6.44
N PRO A 82 0.49 -10.97 -6.80
CA PRO A 82 1.55 -10.22 -7.48
C PRO A 82 2.92 -10.43 -6.85
N LEU A 83 3.97 -10.46 -7.69
CA LEU A 83 5.35 -10.75 -7.24
C LEU A 83 5.77 -9.90 -6.03
N CYS A 84 5.34 -8.64 -5.97
CA CYS A 84 5.68 -7.72 -4.89
C CYS A 84 5.12 -8.07 -3.51
N PHE A 85 4.15 -8.98 -3.43
CA PHE A 85 3.59 -9.48 -2.17
C PHE A 85 4.06 -10.89 -1.84
N ARG A 86 5.04 -11.42 -2.59
CA ARG A 86 5.61 -12.74 -2.33
C ARG A 86 6.79 -12.64 -1.37
N PRO A 87 6.95 -13.60 -0.44
CA PRO A 87 8.09 -13.61 0.47
C PRO A 87 9.44 -13.53 -0.26
N GLY A 88 10.33 -12.66 0.23
CA GLY A 88 11.66 -12.49 -0.34
C GLY A 88 11.73 -11.67 -1.63
N TRP A 89 10.60 -11.14 -2.13
CA TRP A 89 10.66 -10.17 -3.22
C TRP A 89 11.31 -8.86 -2.75
N GLN A 90 12.07 -8.24 -3.65
CA GLN A 90 12.61 -6.91 -3.47
C GLN A 90 12.32 -6.08 -4.71
N SER A 91 12.00 -4.81 -4.49
CA SER A 91 11.77 -3.86 -5.58
C SER A 91 13.01 -3.70 -6.45
N PRO A 92 12.88 -3.65 -7.79
CA PRO A 92 13.97 -3.31 -8.69
C PRO A 92 14.52 -1.88 -8.49
N LEU A 93 13.78 -1.02 -7.77
CA LEU A 93 14.24 0.32 -7.45
C LEU A 93 15.20 0.34 -6.26
N VAL A 94 15.21 -0.69 -5.40
CA VAL A 94 16.20 -0.78 -4.31
C VAL A 94 17.61 -0.87 -4.90
N GLY A 95 18.53 -0.08 -4.34
CA GLY A 95 19.89 0.10 -4.83
C GLY A 95 20.03 1.10 -5.98
N GLN A 96 18.92 1.61 -6.54
CA GLN A 96 18.95 2.70 -7.51
C GLN A 96 19.03 4.05 -6.82
N ARG A 97 19.53 5.07 -7.54
CA ARG A 97 19.52 6.44 -7.05
C ARG A 97 18.34 7.21 -7.60
N ILE A 98 17.68 7.97 -6.73
CA ILE A 98 16.67 8.96 -7.07
C ILE A 98 16.99 10.29 -6.38
N ASP A 99 16.52 11.39 -6.95
CA ASP A 99 16.54 12.70 -6.31
C ASP A 99 15.14 13.01 -5.77
N PRO A 100 14.90 12.89 -4.44
CA PRO A 100 13.60 13.20 -3.86
C PRO A 100 13.19 14.66 -4.08
N TYR A 101 14.15 15.59 -4.17
CA TYR A 101 13.85 17.00 -4.41
C TYR A 101 13.35 17.22 -5.83
N GLU A 102 13.99 16.62 -6.84
CA GLU A 102 13.49 16.64 -8.21
C GLU A 102 12.06 16.09 -8.26
N VAL A 103 11.81 14.91 -7.70
CA VAL A 103 10.48 14.26 -7.70
C VAL A 103 9.42 15.17 -7.07
N THR A 104 9.69 15.70 -5.89
CA THR A 104 8.74 16.53 -5.14
C THR A 104 8.58 17.94 -5.72
N SER A 105 9.54 18.43 -6.50
CA SER A 105 9.43 19.73 -7.20
C SER A 105 8.35 19.74 -8.28
N HIS A 106 7.99 18.57 -8.80
CA HIS A 106 6.86 18.38 -9.73
C HIS A 106 5.52 18.23 -9.02
N CYS A 107 5.47 18.26 -7.68
CA CYS A 107 4.24 18.09 -6.92
C CYS A 107 3.68 19.41 -6.40
N GLY A 108 2.35 19.48 -6.24
CA GLY A 108 1.67 20.56 -5.54
C GLY A 108 1.77 20.37 -4.02
N HIS A 109 2.04 21.44 -3.26
CA HIS A 109 2.08 21.38 -1.79
C HIS A 109 0.69 21.55 -1.18
N LEU A 110 0.30 20.67 -0.25
CA LEU A 110 -1.00 20.70 0.42
C LEU A 110 -0.90 21.08 1.90
N LEU A 111 -0.08 20.34 2.68
CA LEU A 111 0.03 20.47 4.14
C LEU A 111 1.47 20.31 4.62
N GLY A 112 1.69 20.68 5.89
CA GLY A 112 2.94 20.46 6.60
C GLY A 112 4.09 21.38 6.14
N PRO A 113 5.30 21.16 6.65
CA PRO A 113 6.47 21.94 6.26
C PRO A 113 6.79 21.73 4.78
N ARG A 114 7.42 22.73 4.14
CA ARG A 114 7.94 22.57 2.78
C ARG A 114 9.22 21.75 2.83
N PHE A 115 9.32 20.76 1.95
CA PHE A 115 10.55 20.01 1.77
C PHE A 115 11.54 20.82 0.93
N GLU A 116 12.76 21.00 1.44
CA GLU A 116 13.80 21.82 0.81
C GLU A 116 14.95 20.98 0.21
N GLY A 117 14.84 19.64 0.22
CA GLY A 117 15.88 18.78 -0.35
C GLY A 117 17.17 18.71 0.47
N LYS A 118 17.12 19.04 1.76
CA LYS A 118 18.31 19.10 2.64
C LYS A 118 18.57 17.81 3.39
N GLN A 119 17.51 17.02 3.62
CA GLN A 119 17.58 15.82 4.45
C GLN A 119 18.26 14.66 3.72
N ARG A 120 19.20 14.00 4.40
CA ARG A 120 19.84 12.79 3.89
C ARG A 120 18.89 11.60 3.88
N VAL A 121 17.98 11.51 4.85
CA VAL A 121 16.98 10.44 4.94
C VAL A 121 15.62 10.99 4.53
N VAL A 122 15.03 10.42 3.47
CA VAL A 122 13.71 10.83 2.96
C VAL A 122 12.81 9.62 2.85
N VAL A 123 11.66 9.68 3.52
CA VAL A 123 10.56 8.71 3.43
C VAL A 123 9.53 9.29 2.47
N LEU A 124 9.42 8.72 1.27
CA LEU A 124 8.34 9.04 0.33
C LEU A 124 7.22 8.02 0.51
N GLU A 125 6.01 8.47 0.81
CA GLU A 125 4.84 7.61 0.94
C GLU A 125 3.84 7.92 -0.18
N PHE A 126 3.54 6.93 -1.02
CA PHE A 126 2.53 7.06 -2.07
C PHE A 126 1.17 6.60 -1.55
N TRP A 127 0.15 7.45 -1.67
CA TRP A 127 -1.17 7.22 -1.11
C TRP A 127 -2.31 7.86 -1.91
N ALA A 128 -3.55 7.60 -1.50
CA ALA A 128 -4.75 8.22 -2.04
C ALA A 128 -5.84 8.35 -0.96
N SER A 129 -6.75 9.31 -1.09
CA SER A 129 -7.80 9.58 -0.10
C SER A 129 -8.82 8.45 0.06
N TRP A 130 -9.00 7.63 -0.98
CA TRP A 130 -9.87 6.44 -0.96
C TRP A 130 -9.18 5.18 -0.43
N CYS A 131 -7.90 5.26 -0.06
CA CYS A 131 -7.13 4.12 0.44
C CYS A 131 -7.23 4.03 1.97
N ASP A 132 -8.15 3.22 2.47
CA ASP A 132 -8.33 3.04 3.92
C ASP A 132 -7.03 2.66 4.66
N PRO A 133 -6.20 1.71 4.18
CA PRO A 133 -4.93 1.39 4.83
C PRO A 133 -3.95 2.57 4.89
N CYS A 134 -4.03 3.51 3.94
CA CYS A 134 -3.21 4.71 3.94
C CYS A 134 -3.68 5.68 5.03
N VAL A 135 -5.00 5.84 5.20
CA VAL A 135 -5.59 6.66 6.26
C VAL A 135 -5.24 6.11 7.64
N GLU A 136 -5.28 4.79 7.80
CA GLU A 136 -4.87 4.10 9.04
C GLU A 136 -3.38 4.25 9.35
N ALA A 137 -2.51 4.31 8.33
CA ALA A 137 -1.07 4.51 8.50
C ALA A 137 -0.68 5.97 8.79
N GLY A 138 -1.52 6.94 8.43
CA GLY A 138 -1.25 8.37 8.58
C GLY A 138 -0.83 8.79 10.00
N PRO A 139 -1.57 8.42 11.07
CA PRO A 139 -1.19 8.73 12.45
C PRO A 139 0.23 8.27 12.81
N ASP A 140 0.60 7.04 12.45
CA ASP A 140 1.92 6.48 12.73
C ASP A 140 3.03 7.23 11.97
N LEU A 141 2.77 7.65 10.74
CA LEU A 141 3.69 8.48 9.94
C LEU A 141 3.80 9.90 10.46
N SER A 142 2.71 10.46 11.00
CA SER A 142 2.71 11.77 11.66
C SER A 142 3.56 11.73 12.93
N GLU A 143 3.38 10.71 13.77
CA GLU A 143 4.22 10.52 14.96
C GLU A 143 5.70 10.31 14.61
N LEU A 144 5.98 9.59 13.51
CA LEU A 144 7.34 9.42 13.00
C LEU A 144 7.98 10.75 12.60
N ALA A 145 7.25 11.57 11.83
CA ALA A 145 7.72 12.87 11.39
C ALA A 145 7.94 13.80 12.59
N ASP A 146 6.99 13.83 13.53
CA ASP A 146 7.08 14.59 14.77
C ASP A 146 8.35 14.18 15.55
N HIS A 147 8.57 12.88 15.76
CA HIS A 147 9.72 12.36 16.52
C HIS A 147 11.07 12.84 15.98
N TYR A 148 11.32 12.68 14.68
CA TYR A 148 12.61 13.07 14.09
C TYR A 148 12.77 14.59 13.99
N GLN A 149 11.69 15.32 13.74
CA GLN A 149 11.73 16.77 13.78
C GLN A 149 12.09 17.29 15.18
N HIS A 150 11.50 16.73 16.24
CA HIS A 150 11.79 17.13 17.63
C HIS A 150 13.22 16.79 18.06
N ARG A 151 13.79 15.70 17.54
CA ARG A 151 15.18 15.31 17.78
C ARG A 151 16.19 16.10 16.95
N GLY A 152 15.74 16.78 15.89
CA GLY A 152 16.63 17.43 14.93
C GLY A 152 17.41 16.43 14.07
N ASP A 153 16.90 15.20 13.92
CA ASP A 153 17.50 14.19 13.06
C ASP A 153 17.28 14.58 11.59
N ASP A 154 18.17 14.08 10.73
CA ASP A 154 18.21 14.45 9.32
C ASP A 154 17.22 13.64 8.45
N VAL A 155 15.95 13.68 8.84
CA VAL A 155 14.86 12.87 8.28
C VAL A 155 13.71 13.74 7.79
N ALA A 156 13.21 13.47 6.59
CA ALA A 156 11.97 14.05 6.06
C ALA A 156 10.95 12.93 5.77
N VAL A 157 9.70 13.13 6.20
CA VAL A 157 8.57 12.25 5.88
C VAL A 157 7.61 13.02 4.96
N ILE A 158 7.34 12.47 3.78
CA ILE A 158 6.61 13.14 2.70
C ILE A 158 5.57 12.19 2.12
N GLY A 159 4.29 12.56 2.22
CA GLY A 159 3.20 11.87 1.54
C GLY A 159 2.95 12.49 0.16
N ILE A 160 2.99 11.68 -0.89
CA ILE A 160 2.67 12.04 -2.26
C ILE A 160 1.32 11.39 -2.61
N ASN A 161 0.28 12.22 -2.64
CA ASN A 161 -1.06 11.81 -3.03
C ASN A 161 -1.15 11.65 -4.56
N ASN A 162 -1.76 10.55 -5.02
CA ASN A 162 -2.24 10.42 -6.39
C ASN A 162 -3.56 9.63 -6.42
N GLU A 163 -4.68 10.33 -6.60
CA GLU A 163 -6.02 9.73 -6.65
C GLU A 163 -6.22 8.73 -7.81
N SER A 164 -5.31 8.72 -8.80
CA SER A 164 -5.30 7.82 -9.97
C SER A 164 -4.07 6.90 -10.00
N ILE A 165 -3.52 6.53 -8.83
CA ILE A 165 -2.27 5.75 -8.70
C ILE A 165 -2.29 4.42 -9.48
N PHE A 166 -3.44 3.73 -9.53
CA PHE A 166 -3.58 2.43 -10.20
C PHE A 166 -4.09 2.52 -11.65
N GLY A 167 -4.34 3.72 -12.15
CA GLY A 167 -5.04 3.93 -13.42
C GLY A 167 -4.37 4.94 -14.34
N VAL A 168 -5.13 5.29 -15.38
CA VAL A 168 -4.82 6.43 -16.26
C VAL A 168 -4.77 7.68 -15.41
N THR A 169 -3.71 8.49 -15.56
CA THR A 169 -3.57 9.75 -14.82
C THR A 169 -4.76 10.66 -15.08
N LYS A 170 -5.33 11.18 -14.00
CA LYS A 170 -6.33 12.23 -14.00
C LYS A 170 -5.95 13.23 -12.90
N PRO A 171 -6.22 14.54 -13.11
CA PRO A 171 -6.10 15.53 -12.05
C PRO A 171 -6.91 15.12 -10.81
N ALA A 172 -6.37 15.41 -9.64
CA ALA A 172 -7.11 15.25 -8.39
C ALA A 172 -8.25 16.28 -8.30
N ASP A 173 -9.37 15.90 -7.68
CA ASP A 173 -10.39 16.86 -7.28
C ASP A 173 -9.89 17.58 -6.01
N MET A 174 -9.38 18.80 -6.19
CA MET A 174 -8.74 19.56 -5.11
C MET A 174 -9.71 19.96 -4.00
N ASP A 175 -11.00 20.12 -4.29
CA ASP A 175 -12.00 20.48 -3.27
C ASP A 175 -12.30 19.26 -2.38
N LEU A 176 -12.44 18.08 -2.99
CA LEU A 176 -12.61 16.82 -2.25
C LEU A 176 -11.36 16.45 -1.46
N LEU A 177 -10.17 16.54 -2.07
CA LEU A 177 -8.92 16.21 -1.39
C LEU A 177 -8.64 17.16 -0.22
N SER A 178 -8.89 18.47 -0.41
CA SER A 178 -8.76 19.44 0.69
C SER A 178 -9.72 19.11 1.82
N SER A 179 -11.00 18.88 1.51
CA SER A 179 -12.02 18.53 2.52
C SER A 179 -11.68 17.23 3.27
N PHE A 180 -11.14 16.23 2.58
CA PHE A 180 -10.65 15.00 3.19
C PHE A 180 -9.51 15.27 4.18
N LEU A 181 -8.49 16.02 3.74
CA LEU A 181 -7.34 16.36 4.58
C LEU A 181 -7.76 17.18 5.79
N GLU A 182 -8.72 18.09 5.63
CA GLU A 182 -9.28 18.86 6.73
C GLU A 182 -9.93 18.00 7.81
N ALA A 183 -10.67 16.97 7.40
CA ALA A 183 -11.34 16.02 8.28
C ALA A 183 -10.35 15.03 8.94
N ASN A 184 -9.23 14.74 8.28
CA ASN A 184 -8.21 13.79 8.74
C ASN A 184 -6.92 14.46 9.21
N ARG A 185 -6.95 15.75 9.55
CA ARG A 185 -5.76 16.57 9.86
C ARG A 185 -4.82 15.94 10.89
N GLU A 186 -5.35 15.25 11.88
CA GLU A 186 -4.55 14.56 12.90
C GLU A 186 -3.75 13.36 12.36
N GLY A 187 -4.19 12.76 11.26
CA GLY A 187 -3.46 11.67 10.59
C GLY A 187 -2.43 12.17 9.57
N PHE A 188 -2.37 13.47 9.26
CA PHE A 188 -1.55 14.01 8.17
C PHE A 188 -0.77 15.26 8.60
N ARG A 189 -0.02 15.16 9.72
CA ARG A 189 0.77 16.28 10.28
C ARG A 189 2.17 16.44 9.68
N PHE A 190 2.51 15.66 8.66
CA PHE A 190 3.78 15.72 7.93
C PHE A 190 3.64 16.46 6.59
N THR A 191 4.71 16.56 5.80
CA THR A 191 4.63 17.18 4.46
C THR A 191 3.72 16.36 3.56
N VAL A 192 2.62 16.96 3.08
CA VAL A 192 1.71 16.32 2.14
C VAL A 192 1.72 17.08 0.82
N LEU A 193 1.94 16.33 -0.26
CA LEU A 193 1.99 16.79 -1.63
C LEU A 193 0.93 16.07 -2.46
N VAL A 194 0.54 16.67 -3.59
CA VAL A 194 -0.24 16.03 -4.66
C VAL A 194 0.63 15.92 -5.90
N ASP A 195 0.65 14.75 -6.51
CA ASP A 195 1.33 14.53 -7.80
C ASP A 195 0.72 15.46 -8.87
N ASN A 196 1.49 15.85 -9.89
CA ASN A 196 0.96 16.74 -10.93
C ASN A 196 -0.04 16.04 -11.85
N ASP A 197 -0.69 16.83 -12.70
CA ASP A 197 -1.67 16.37 -13.68
C ASP A 197 -1.11 15.38 -14.71
N GLU A 198 0.22 15.30 -14.85
CA GLU A 198 0.93 14.33 -15.69
C GLU A 198 1.22 13.01 -14.94
N GLY A 199 1.15 13.01 -13.61
CA GLY A 199 1.46 11.87 -12.76
C GLY A 199 2.96 11.60 -12.69
N TYR A 200 3.78 12.65 -12.64
CA TYR A 200 5.23 12.55 -12.70
C TYR A 200 5.78 11.64 -11.60
N ALA A 201 5.41 11.85 -10.33
CA ALA A 201 5.91 11.03 -9.23
C ALA A 201 5.40 9.59 -9.32
N LYS A 202 4.14 9.40 -9.72
CA LYS A 202 3.59 8.08 -10.01
C LYS A 202 4.40 7.34 -11.07
N ASP A 203 4.72 8.01 -12.18
CA ASP A 203 5.28 7.35 -13.35
C ASP A 203 6.80 7.14 -13.25
N THR A 204 7.51 8.07 -12.63
CA THR A 204 8.98 8.03 -12.50
C THR A 204 9.45 7.24 -11.28
N VAL A 205 8.68 7.25 -10.18
CA VAL A 205 9.06 6.59 -8.93
C VAL A 205 8.14 5.42 -8.63
N TYR A 206 6.84 5.66 -8.37
CA TYR A 206 5.93 4.60 -7.91
C TYR A 206 5.90 3.40 -8.86
N LYS A 207 5.72 3.61 -10.17
CA LYS A 207 5.74 2.51 -11.15
C LYS A 207 7.09 1.82 -11.23
N ALA A 208 8.19 2.58 -11.10
CA ALA A 208 9.54 2.03 -11.14
C ALA A 208 9.83 1.13 -9.92
N THR A 209 9.10 1.31 -8.81
CA THR A 209 9.18 0.40 -7.67
C THR A 209 8.70 -1.02 -8.00
N ALA A 210 7.87 -1.20 -9.03
CA ALA A 210 7.13 -2.43 -9.31
C ALA A 210 6.28 -2.98 -8.12
N TYR A 211 6.13 -2.20 -7.05
CA TYR A 211 5.19 -2.45 -5.97
C TYR A 211 3.78 -2.11 -6.45
N ARG A 212 2.79 -2.94 -6.09
CA ARG A 212 1.42 -2.85 -6.63
C ARG A 212 0.37 -2.52 -5.58
N GLY A 213 0.79 -2.04 -4.42
CA GLY A 213 -0.08 -1.60 -3.34
C GLY A 213 0.14 -0.13 -2.99
N ILE A 214 -0.78 0.42 -2.20
CA ILE A 214 -0.59 1.61 -1.38
C ILE A 214 -1.16 1.32 0.03
N PRO A 215 -0.62 1.91 1.11
CA PRO A 215 0.51 2.84 1.13
C PRO A 215 1.81 2.18 0.66
N CYS A 216 2.59 2.91 -0.13
CA CYS A 216 3.89 2.45 -0.63
C CYS A 216 4.97 3.40 -0.15
N ILE A 217 5.81 2.91 0.76
CA ILE A 217 6.98 3.64 1.22
C ILE A 217 8.13 3.41 0.25
N VAL A 218 8.84 4.49 -0.11
CA VAL A 218 10.16 4.48 -0.73
C VAL A 218 11.10 5.22 0.22
N LEU A 219 11.99 4.47 0.89
CA LEU A 219 13.02 5.04 1.75
C LEU A 219 14.25 5.38 0.92
N VAL A 220 14.71 6.61 1.03
CA VAL A 220 15.87 7.14 0.32
C VAL A 220 16.89 7.63 1.34
N ILE A 221 18.14 7.18 1.22
CA ILE A 221 19.26 7.58 2.08
C ILE A 221 20.39 8.07 1.17
N ASP A 222 20.77 9.34 1.29
CA ASP A 222 21.78 9.97 0.42
C ASP A 222 21.50 9.77 -1.09
N GLY A 223 20.21 9.84 -1.44
CA GLY A 223 19.70 9.60 -2.78
C GLY A 223 19.66 8.12 -3.21
N LEU A 224 20.08 7.16 -2.37
CA LEU A 224 19.98 5.73 -2.65
C LEU A 224 18.66 5.18 -2.10
N VAL A 225 17.89 4.48 -2.92
CA VAL A 225 16.68 3.79 -2.45
C VAL A 225 17.09 2.53 -1.69
N THR A 226 16.72 2.45 -0.41
CA THR A 226 17.11 1.35 0.48
C THR A 226 15.94 0.46 0.89
N TYR A 227 14.71 0.97 0.76
CA TYR A 227 13.51 0.21 1.04
C TYR A 227 12.36 0.61 0.11
N VAL A 228 11.58 -0.38 -0.30
CA VAL A 228 10.30 -0.21 -0.96
C VAL A 228 9.34 -1.25 -0.38
N GLY A 229 8.17 -0.83 0.10
CA GLY A 229 7.15 -1.76 0.60
C GLY A 229 6.08 -1.07 1.43
N ALA A 230 5.30 -1.85 2.16
CA ALA A 230 4.30 -1.33 3.08
C ALA A 230 4.97 -0.73 4.35
N PRO A 231 4.33 0.23 5.04
CA PRO A 231 4.87 0.79 6.28
C PRO A 231 4.94 -0.23 7.44
N GLN A 232 4.12 -1.30 7.42
CA GLN A 232 4.05 -2.32 8.48
C GLN A 232 5.12 -3.43 8.37
N GLU A 233 5.87 -3.48 7.27
CA GLU A 233 6.91 -4.50 7.05
C GLU A 233 8.25 -4.05 7.66
N GLN A 234 9.36 -4.22 6.95
CA GLN A 234 10.73 -3.95 7.46
C GLN A 234 11.11 -2.46 7.44
N PHE A 235 10.17 -1.58 7.12
CA PHE A 235 10.39 -0.14 6.99
C PHE A 235 11.05 0.47 8.23
N ARG A 236 10.44 0.28 9.42
CA ARG A 236 10.93 0.88 10.68
C ARG A 236 12.33 0.42 11.03
N LEU A 237 12.61 -0.89 10.89
CA LEU A 237 13.93 -1.46 11.12
C LEU A 237 14.98 -0.83 10.19
N THR A 238 14.67 -0.76 8.89
CA THR A 238 15.59 -0.18 7.89
C THR A 238 15.86 1.31 8.16
N LEU A 239 14.83 2.05 8.59
CA LEU A 239 14.94 3.46 8.94
C LEU A 239 15.80 3.68 10.19
N ASP A 240 15.57 2.90 11.24
CA ASP A 240 16.32 3.03 12.49
C ASP A 240 17.81 2.69 12.28
N GLU A 241 18.12 1.62 11.54
CA GLU A 241 19.50 1.25 11.17
C GLU A 241 20.20 2.36 10.36
N ALA A 242 19.48 3.03 9.47
CA ALA A 242 19.99 4.15 8.68
C ALA A 242 20.36 5.35 9.56
N ILE A 243 19.48 5.71 10.49
CA ILE A 243 19.68 6.84 11.39
C ILE A 243 20.84 6.58 12.34
N GLU A 244 20.96 5.37 12.88
CA GLU A 244 22.10 4.96 13.69
C GLU A 244 23.42 5.08 12.90
N THR A 245 23.43 4.60 11.66
CA THR A 245 24.60 4.67 10.77
C THR A 245 25.03 6.11 10.49
N ILE A 246 24.07 7.00 10.18
CA ILE A 246 24.32 8.41 9.92
C ILE A 246 24.85 9.11 11.18
N SER A 247 24.23 8.86 12.33
CA SER A 247 24.65 9.43 13.61
C SER A 247 26.10 9.06 13.95
N LEU A 248 26.49 7.81 13.69
CA LEU A 248 27.86 7.32 13.87
C LEU A 248 28.87 7.92 12.89
N GLN A 249 28.45 8.27 11.67
CA GLN A 249 29.31 8.96 10.69
C GLN A 249 29.56 10.41 11.10
N SER A 250 28.50 11.14 11.46
CA SER A 250 28.60 12.54 11.90
C SER A 250 29.41 12.70 13.20
N ALA A 251 29.42 11.70 14.07
CA ALA A 251 30.26 11.69 15.28
C ALA A 251 31.76 11.44 14.99
N LYS A 252 32.13 10.98 13.78
CA LYS A 252 33.50 10.69 13.37
C LYS A 252 34.13 11.77 12.50
N GLU A 253 33.36 12.73 11.99
CA GLU A 253 33.87 13.88 11.25
C GLU A 253 34.32 14.97 12.25
N PRO A 254 35.63 15.36 12.25
CA PRO A 254 36.22 16.27 13.23
C PRO A 254 35.90 17.76 13.00
#